data_AF-A0A964XVK7-F1
#
_entry.id   AF-A0A964XVK7-F1
#
_cell.length_a   1.000
_cell.length_b   1.000
_cell.length_c   1.000
_cell.angle_alpha   90.00
_cell.angle_beta   90.00
_cell.angle_gamma   90.00
#
_symmetry.space_group_name_H-M   'P 1'
#
loop_
_entity.id
_entity.type
_entity.pdbx_description
1 polymer ?
#
loop_
_entity_poly.entity_id
_entity_poly.type
_entity_poly.pdbx_seq_one_letter_code
_entity_poly.pdbx_strand_id
1 'polypeptide(L)'
;MDLLFVADPLSSFKIYKDTTFTMMREAQRRGHRVWACEPRDLSWRSGGPVQSRVREVHLTGQEPQWFEERSCTTWALHKFDAVIMRKDPPFDSEFFYATHLLGQAEREGARVFNKP
;
A
#
# COMPACT_ATOMS: atom_id res chain seq x y z
N MET A 1 -5.66 -13.42 2.30
CA MET A 1 -4.66 -12.48 2.79
C MET A 1 -5.12 -11.07 2.50
N ASP A 2 -4.82 -10.14 3.40
CA ASP A 2 -4.95 -8.70 3.23
C ASP A 2 -3.56 -8.11 2.91
N LEU A 3 -3.38 -7.64 1.68
CA LEU A 3 -2.12 -7.12 1.18
C LEU A 3 -2.20 -5.60 1.02
N LEU A 4 -1.32 -4.86 1.69
CA LEU A 4 -1.25 -3.40 1.58
C LEU A 4 -0.16 -2.99 0.58
N PHE A 5 -0.52 -2.15 -0.39
CA PHE A 5 0.41 -1.47 -1.27
C PHE A 5 0.55 -0.02 -0.84
N VAL A 6 1.77 0.39 -0.47
CA VAL A 6 2.14 1.78 -0.23
C VAL A 6 2.72 2.32 -1.54
N ALA A 7 1.97 3.12 -2.29
CA ALA A 7 2.32 3.50 -3.65
C ALA A 7 1.93 4.95 -3.98
N ASP A 8 2.32 5.41 -5.17
CA ASP A 8 1.79 6.65 -5.76
C ASP A 8 0.25 6.61 -5.88
N PRO A 9 -0.42 7.77 -6.05
CA PRO A 9 -1.86 7.80 -6.26
C PRO A 9 -2.26 6.81 -7.35
N LEU A 10 -3.18 5.89 -7.02
CA LEU A 10 -3.59 4.86 -7.97
C LEU A 10 -3.99 5.48 -9.29
N SER A 11 -4.82 6.53 -9.29
CA SER A 11 -5.24 7.26 -10.50
C SER A 11 -4.12 7.73 -11.44
N SER A 12 -2.86 7.78 -11.01
CA SER A 12 -1.70 8.13 -11.83
C SER A 12 -1.12 6.95 -12.64
N PHE A 13 -1.50 5.70 -12.35
CA PHE A 13 -0.89 4.52 -12.98
C PHE A 13 -1.28 4.39 -14.45
N LYS A 14 -0.32 3.90 -15.25
CA LYS A 14 -0.54 3.48 -16.64
C LYS A 14 -0.64 1.95 -16.68
N ILE A 15 -1.84 1.41 -16.53
CA ILE A 15 -2.06 -0.03 -16.24
C ILE A 15 -1.44 -0.98 -17.28
N TYR A 16 -1.27 -0.54 -18.53
CA TYR A 16 -0.64 -1.36 -19.58
C TYR A 16 0.85 -1.65 -19.33
N LYS A 17 1.53 -0.87 -18.49
CA LYS A 17 2.97 -1.03 -18.20
C LYS A 17 3.32 -0.99 -16.71
N ASP A 18 2.33 -0.80 -15.85
CA ASP A 18 2.53 -0.68 -14.42
C ASP A 18 2.69 -2.06 -13.76
N THR A 19 3.86 -2.29 -13.15
CA THR A 19 4.15 -3.55 -12.48
C THR A 19 3.44 -3.67 -11.14
N THR A 20 3.15 -2.56 -10.46
CA THR A 20 2.35 -2.53 -9.23
C THR A 20 0.92 -2.96 -9.51
N PHE A 21 0.30 -2.45 -10.58
CA PHE A 21 -1.00 -2.92 -11.08
C PHE A 21 -0.97 -4.42 -11.39
N THR A 22 0.09 -4.91 -12.07
CA THR A 22 0.23 -6.34 -12.38
C THR A 22 0.27 -7.21 -11.12
N MET A 23 1.00 -6.77 -10.08
CA MET A 23 1.05 -7.45 -8.78
C MET A 23 -0.32 -7.47 -8.09
N MET A 24 -1.01 -6.33 -8.03
CA MET A 24 -2.35 -6.23 -7.44
C MET A 24 -3.36 -7.12 -8.15
N ARG A 25 -3.35 -7.13 -9.49
CA ARG A 25 -4.24 -7.97 -10.31
C ARG A 25 -4.00 -9.44 -10.04
N GLU A 26 -2.75 -9.87 -9.97
CA GLU A 26 -2.40 -11.26 -9.65
C GLU A 26 -2.81 -11.63 -8.22
N ALA A 27 -2.66 -10.72 -7.25
CA ALA A 27 -3.14 -10.91 -5.88
C ALA A 27 -4.66 -11.13 -5.82
N GLN A 28 -5.44 -10.31 -6.52
CA GLN A 28 -6.90 -10.50 -6.59
C GLN A 28 -7.29 -11.77 -7.32
N ARG A 29 -6.57 -12.14 -8.39
CA ARG A 29 -6.78 -13.42 -9.10
C ARG A 29 -6.59 -14.63 -8.19
N ARG A 30 -5.73 -14.53 -7.17
CA ARG A 30 -5.50 -15.55 -6.13
C ARG A 30 -6.47 -15.46 -4.94
N GLY A 31 -7.47 -14.58 -4.99
CA GLY A 31 -8.46 -14.40 -3.93
C GLY A 31 -7.94 -13.59 -2.73
N HIS A 32 -6.87 -12.82 -2.89
CA HIS A 32 -6.41 -11.91 -1.84
C HIS A 32 -7.14 -10.56 -1.91
N ARG A 33 -7.30 -9.91 -0.76
CA ARG A 33 -7.81 -8.54 -0.67
C ARG A 33 -6.63 -7.59 -0.86
N VAL A 34 -6.84 -6.61 -1.73
CA VAL A 34 -5.84 -5.60 -2.06
C VAL A 34 -6.25 -4.29 -1.39
N TRP A 35 -5.31 -3.74 -0.66
CA TRP A 35 -5.42 -2.46 0.01
C TRP A 35 -4.37 -1.52 -0.56
N ALA A 36 -4.69 -0.22 -0.61
CA ALA A 36 -3.76 0.81 -1.03
C ALA A 36 -3.79 2.02 -0.12
N CYS A 37 -2.61 2.60 0.10
CA CYS A 37 -2.43 3.92 0.70
C CYS A 37 -1.23 4.63 0.04
N GLU A 38 -1.16 5.93 0.22
CA GLU A 38 0.00 6.71 -0.20
C GLU A 38 0.99 6.86 0.97
N PRO A 39 2.29 7.14 0.74
CA PRO A 39 3.24 7.35 1.83
C PRO A 39 2.78 8.42 2.85
N ARG A 40 2.17 9.51 2.35
CA ARG A 40 1.59 10.57 3.19
C ARG A 40 0.47 10.12 4.12
N ASP A 41 -0.17 8.98 3.83
CA ASP A 41 -1.23 8.42 4.65
C ASP A 41 -0.67 7.59 5.82
N LEU A 42 0.64 7.31 5.84
CA LEU A 42 1.31 6.65 6.96
C LEU A 42 1.39 7.60 8.15
N SER A 43 1.12 7.09 9.35
CA SER A 43 1.18 7.88 10.58
C SER A 43 1.59 7.02 11.76
N TRP A 44 2.30 7.65 12.69
CA TRP A 44 2.65 7.06 13.98
C TRP A 44 2.42 8.09 15.07
N ARG A 45 1.61 7.73 16.07
CA ARG A 45 1.29 8.57 17.22
C ARG A 45 1.84 7.91 18.47
N SER A 46 2.33 8.74 19.41
CA SER A 46 2.87 8.25 20.68
C SER A 46 1.88 7.29 21.37
N GLY A 47 2.39 6.12 21.78
CA GLY A 47 1.60 5.07 22.43
C GLY A 47 0.73 4.22 21.49
N GLY A 48 0.75 4.45 20.18
CA GLY A 48 0.02 3.66 19.18
C GLY A 48 0.94 2.97 18.16
N PRO A 49 0.41 2.02 17.37
CA PRO A 49 1.15 1.40 16.28
C PRO A 49 1.27 2.34 15.08
N VAL A 50 2.17 2.01 14.15
CA VAL A 50 2.19 2.60 12.82
C VAL A 50 0.91 2.18 12.10
N GLN A 51 0.17 3.15 11.59
CA GLN A 51 -1.12 2.95 10.95
C GLN A 51 -1.26 3.82 9.71
N SER A 52 -2.22 3.46 8.85
CA SER A 52 -2.54 4.24 7.67
C SER A 52 -4.02 4.27 7.40
N ARG A 53 -4.48 5.36 6.76
CA ARG A 53 -5.77 5.41 6.10
C ARG A 53 -5.67 4.60 4.80
N VAL A 54 -6.27 3.42 4.80
CA VAL A 54 -6.21 2.45 3.71
C VAL A 54 -7.52 2.40 2.96
N ARG A 55 -7.42 2.08 1.66
CA ARG A 55 -8.57 1.86 0.77
C ARG A 55 -8.56 0.42 0.31
N GLU A 56 -9.67 -0.29 0.44
CA GLU A 56 -9.85 -1.59 -0.21
C GLU A 56 -10.15 -1.37 -1.68
N VAL A 57 -9.36 -1.97 -2.56
CA VAL A 57 -9.39 -1.71 -4.00
C VAL A 57 -9.85 -2.94 -4.75
N HIS A 58 -10.82 -2.76 -5.64
CA HIS A 58 -11.18 -3.75 -6.64
C HIS A 58 -10.73 -3.30 -8.02
N LEU A 59 -9.89 -4.11 -8.68
CA LEU A 59 -9.42 -3.82 -10.02
C LEU A 59 -10.44 -4.35 -11.04
N THR A 60 -10.98 -3.44 -11.84
CA THR A 60 -11.87 -3.76 -12.97
C THR A 60 -11.05 -4.15 -14.21
N GLY A 61 -9.84 -3.61 -14.32
CA GLY A 61 -8.94 -3.80 -15.47
C GLY A 61 -9.38 -3.09 -16.75
N GLN A 62 -10.37 -2.19 -16.68
CA GLN A 62 -10.91 -1.46 -17.84
C GLN A 62 -10.60 0.03 -17.73
N GLU A 63 -10.01 0.63 -18.77
CA GLU A 63 -9.85 2.09 -18.82
C GLU A 63 -11.18 2.79 -19.16
N PRO A 64 -11.44 4.01 -18.65
CA PRO A 64 -10.56 4.81 -17.79
C PRO A 64 -10.64 4.45 -16.30
N GLN A 65 -11.71 3.77 -15.86
CA GLN A 65 -11.95 3.42 -14.46
C GLN A 65 -11.49 1.99 -14.17
N TRP A 66 -10.18 1.83 -14.04
CA TRP A 66 -9.55 0.50 -13.90
C TRP A 66 -9.56 -0.03 -12.46
N PHE A 67 -10.05 0.78 -11.50
CA PHE A 67 -10.26 0.38 -10.12
C PHE A 67 -11.48 1.05 -9.48
N GLU A 68 -11.96 0.44 -8.41
CA GLU A 68 -13.03 0.93 -7.54
C GLU A 68 -12.59 0.84 -6.08
N GLU A 69 -12.90 1.88 -5.30
CA GLU A 69 -12.72 1.87 -3.84
C GLU A 69 -13.95 1.26 -3.18
N ARG A 70 -13.78 0.12 -2.49
CA ARG A 70 -14.88 -0.57 -1.80
C ARG A 70 -15.10 -0.08 -0.38
N SER A 71 -14.03 0.27 0.31
CA SER A 71 -14.07 0.79 1.67
C SER A 71 -12.85 1.65 1.98
N CYS A 72 -12.98 2.54 2.95
CA CYS A 72 -11.88 3.36 3.46
C CYS A 72 -11.89 3.35 4.98
N THR A 73 -10.78 2.94 5.59
CA THR A 73 -10.66 2.77 7.05
C THR A 73 -9.22 3.00 7.51
N THR A 74 -8.98 3.08 8.82
CA THR A 74 -7.64 3.23 9.38
C THR A 74 -7.21 1.93 10.05
N TRP A 75 -6.16 1.29 9.54
CA TRP A 75 -5.62 0.03 10.07
C TRP A 75 -4.16 0.18 10.47
N ALA A 76 -3.77 -0.51 11.54
CA ALA A 76 -2.38 -0.69 11.91
C ALA A 76 -1.67 -1.58 10.89
N LEU A 77 -0.45 -1.22 10.49
CA LEU A 77 0.26 -1.89 9.40
C LEU A 77 0.57 -3.36 9.71
N HIS A 78 0.82 -3.68 10.98
CA HIS A 78 1.08 -5.04 11.43
C HIS A 78 -0.16 -5.97 11.38
N LYS A 79 -1.34 -5.46 11.00
CA LYS A 79 -2.55 -6.28 10.75
C LYS A 79 -2.62 -6.84 9.33
N PHE A 80 -1.83 -6.31 8.40
CA PHE A 80 -1.74 -6.84 7.04
C PHE A 80 -0.81 -8.05 6.98
N ASP A 81 -1.12 -9.01 6.11
CA ASP A 81 -0.26 -10.17 5.90
C ASP A 81 1.04 -9.83 5.18
N ALA A 82 1.02 -8.75 4.38
CA ALA A 82 2.19 -8.14 3.74
C ALA A 82 1.94 -6.65 3.46
N VAL A 83 3.00 -5.86 3.60
CA VAL A 83 3.06 -4.44 3.22
C VAL A 83 4.09 -4.30 2.10
N ILE A 84 3.67 -3.89 0.91
CA ILE A 84 4.53 -3.75 -0.27
C ILE A 84 4.76 -2.26 -0.54
N MET A 85 6.00 -1.80 -0.37
CA MET A 85 6.43 -0.43 -0.69
C MET A 85 6.74 -0.33 -2.19
N ARG A 86 5.90 0.40 -2.93
CA ARG A 86 5.90 0.58 -4.39
C ARG A 86 5.80 2.04 -4.80
N LYS A 87 6.26 2.97 -3.96
CA LYS A 87 6.47 4.36 -4.35
C LYS A 87 7.56 4.44 -5.41
N ASP A 88 7.29 5.10 -6.54
CA ASP A 88 8.28 5.34 -7.57
C ASP A 88 9.33 6.38 -7.12
N PRO A 89 10.58 6.31 -7.64
CA PRO A 89 11.60 7.34 -7.43
C PRO A 89 11.08 8.76 -7.75
N PRO A 90 11.69 9.82 -7.19
CA PRO A 90 13.02 9.85 -6.57
C PRO A 90 13.06 9.40 -5.10
N PHE A 91 14.28 9.25 -4.58
CA PHE A 91 14.50 9.22 -3.14
C PHE A 91 14.44 10.65 -2.62
N ASP A 92 13.32 11.02 -2.00
CA ASP A 92 13.08 12.33 -1.40
C ASP A 92 12.76 12.19 0.10
N SER A 93 12.45 13.32 0.75
CA SER A 93 12.09 13.33 2.17
C SER A 93 10.85 12.49 2.47
N GLU A 94 9.86 12.46 1.57
CA GLU A 94 8.65 11.64 1.77
C GLU A 94 9.01 10.16 1.78
N PHE A 95 9.81 9.71 0.81
CA PHE A 95 10.33 8.35 0.75
C PHE A 95 11.13 8.01 2.02
N PHE A 96 12.05 8.90 2.45
CA PHE A 96 12.87 8.69 3.62
C PHE A 96 12.07 8.57 4.92
N TYR A 97 11.05 9.43 5.13
CA TYR A 97 10.20 9.30 6.31
C TYR A 97 9.31 8.06 6.25
N ALA A 98 8.84 7.68 5.05
CA ALA A 98 8.09 6.45 4.87
C ALA A 98 8.92 5.22 5.26
N THR A 99 10.21 5.13 4.90
CA THR A 99 11.05 4.00 5.31
C THR A 99 11.24 3.95 6.83
N HIS A 100 11.37 5.08 7.52
CA HIS A 100 11.40 5.10 8.99
C HIS A 100 10.11 4.57 9.62
N LEU A 101 8.95 5.00 9.13
CA LEU A 101 7.66 4.51 9.61
C LEU A 101 7.48 3.02 9.31
N LEU A 102 7.85 2.57 8.12
CA LEU A 102 7.79 1.16 7.74
C LEU A 102 8.78 0.30 8.55
N GLY A 103 9.96 0.82 8.87
CA GLY A 103 10.92 0.15 9.75
C GLY A 103 10.40 0.02 11.18
N GLN A 104 9.66 1.02 11.67
CA GLN A 104 8.96 0.90 12.95
C GLN A 104 7.79 -0.10 12.86
N ALA A 105 7.02 -0.12 11.77
CA ALA A 105 5.98 -1.12 11.55
C ALA A 105 6.55 -2.56 11.51
N GLU A 106 7.73 -2.76 10.93
CA GLU A 106 8.44 -4.05 10.95
C GLU A 106 8.75 -4.49 12.38
N ARG A 107 9.21 -3.57 13.24
CA ARG A 107 9.43 -3.85 14.68
C ARG A 107 8.15 -4.21 15.42
N GLU A 108 7.01 -3.72 14.96
CA GLU A 108 5.67 -4.04 15.47
C GLU A 108 5.11 -5.36 14.90
N GLY A 109 5.84 -6.03 14.01
CA GLY A 109 5.49 -7.33 13.44
C GLY A 109 4.93 -7.27 12.01
N ALA A 110 4.89 -6.10 11.37
CA ALA A 110 4.52 -6.01 9.96
C ALA A 110 5.58 -6.67 9.06
N ARG A 111 5.12 -7.31 7.97
CA ARG A 111 6.00 -7.92 6.96
C ARG A 111 6.14 -6.96 5.79
N VAL A 112 7.21 -6.17 5.78
CA VAL A 112 7.42 -5.12 4.78
C VAL A 112 8.33 -5.60 3.65
N PHE A 113 7.93 -5.33 2.40
CA PHE A 113 8.63 -5.71 1.19
C PHE A 113 8.84 -4.49 0.27
N ASN A 114 10.07 -4.10 -0.07
CA ASN A 114 11.35 -4.61 0.44
C ASN A 114 11.63 -4.13 1.87
N LYS A 115 12.68 -4.69 2.48
CA LYS A 115 13.10 -4.31 3.83
C LYS A 115 13.44 -2.80 3.88
N PRO A 116 12.85 -2.03 4.81
CA PRO A 116 13.08 -0.59 4.96
C PRO A 116 14.49 -0.22 5.41
#